data_AF-A0A6P4Z7W4-F1
#
_entry.id   AF-A0A6P4Z7W4-F1
#
_cell.length_a   1.000
_cell.length_b   1.000
_cell.length_c   1.000
_cell.angle_alpha   90.00
_cell.angle_beta   90.00
_cell.angle_gamma   90.00
#
_symmetry.space_group_name_H-M   'P 1'
#
loop_
_entity.id
_entity.type
_entity.pdbx_description
1 polymer ?
#
loop_
_entity_poly.entity_id
_entity_poly.type
_entity_poly.pdbx_seq_one_letter_code
_entity_poly.pdbx_strand_id
1 'polypeptide(L)'
;MAILQRSCCGCCDVKTGSIVVAVTWIVLTLIGLGYTSYSVYATSLFGAVSPTNIVLLIVYIVNLITHILLIIGVVQEARPLVLTWVIVTIICTAVSLIVYIYVTVASLALIATISAESEIQAAIVGASVAGIAIAWIIWGVFFILTVYGCLVVFSHYQNLRDAAMGQGQQQMVVIGNQPGMAGNQSYMVGNQPGMAGNQPYMVGNQPTMADNQPYGSQPVMENKQPAMMGPQPGLGQVSHDVKL
;
A
#
# COMPACT_ATOMS: atom_id res chain seq x y z
N MET A 1 1.55 -7.92 -12.98
CA MET A 1 1.26 -6.49 -13.20
C MET A 1 2.23 -5.68 -12.34
N ALA A 2 3.35 -5.25 -12.91
CA ALA A 2 4.42 -4.51 -12.24
C ALA A 2 4.50 -3.10 -12.84
N ILE A 3 3.49 -2.25 -12.60
CA ILE A 3 3.34 -0.98 -13.33
C ILE A 3 3.83 0.27 -12.57
N LEU A 4 4.28 0.17 -11.31
CA LEU A 4 4.78 1.33 -10.55
C LEU A 4 6.07 1.06 -9.78
N GLN A 5 6.98 0.23 -10.30
CA GLN A 5 8.15 -0.17 -9.51
C GLN A 5 9.23 0.91 -9.30
N ARG A 6 9.20 2.08 -9.98
CA ARG A 6 10.32 3.04 -9.82
C ARG A 6 10.03 4.54 -9.78
N SER A 7 8.87 5.05 -10.22
CA SER A 7 8.70 6.51 -10.27
C SER A 7 7.23 6.95 -10.26
N CYS A 8 6.66 7.24 -9.08
CA CYS A 8 5.56 8.19 -9.01
C CYS A 8 6.18 9.59 -9.15
N CYS A 9 6.19 10.14 -10.37
CA CYS A 9 6.58 11.52 -10.67
C CYS A 9 7.99 11.96 -10.21
N GLY A 10 9.06 11.23 -10.55
CA GLY A 10 10.43 11.76 -10.72
C GLY A 10 11.17 12.45 -9.56
N CYS A 11 10.52 12.76 -8.43
CA CYS A 11 11.09 13.64 -7.38
C CYS A 11 10.87 13.13 -5.94
N CYS A 12 9.99 12.16 -5.70
CA CYS A 12 9.70 11.70 -4.34
C CYS A 12 9.70 10.17 -4.24
N ASP A 13 10.45 9.65 -3.26
CA ASP A 13 10.40 8.24 -2.87
C ASP A 13 9.00 7.88 -2.34
N VAL A 14 8.58 6.64 -2.53
CA VAL A 14 7.30 6.11 -2.03
C VAL A 14 7.24 6.21 -0.50
N LYS A 15 8.41 6.14 0.17
CA LYS A 15 8.55 6.43 1.60
C LYS A 15 8.17 7.87 1.94
N THR A 16 8.70 8.84 1.20
CA THR A 16 8.36 10.27 1.34
C THR A 16 6.88 10.50 1.08
N GLY A 17 6.31 9.89 0.04
CA GLY A 17 4.88 9.98 -0.26
C GLY A 17 4.01 9.50 0.90
N SER A 18 4.36 8.38 1.53
CA SER A 18 3.62 7.83 2.68
C SER A 18 3.70 8.73 3.92
N ILE A 19 4.86 9.35 4.16
CA ILE A 19 5.04 10.33 5.25
C ILE A 19 4.21 11.59 5.01
N VAL A 20 4.23 12.13 3.78
CA VAL A 20 3.44 13.32 3.41
C VAL A 20 1.95 13.06 3.59
N VAL A 21 1.47 11.87 3.18
CA VAL A 21 0.09 11.44 3.41
C VAL A 21 -0.22 11.42 4.91
N ALA A 22 0.63 10.78 5.73
CA ALA A 22 0.42 10.70 7.18
C ALA A 22 0.34 12.09 7.84
N VAL A 23 1.27 13.00 7.50
CA VAL A 23 1.30 14.37 8.03
C VAL A 23 0.07 15.16 7.61
N THR A 24 -0.33 15.08 6.33
CA THR A 24 -1.53 15.73 5.82
C THR A 24 -2.76 15.26 6.61
N TRP A 25 -2.88 13.95 6.84
CA TRP A 25 -3.98 13.38 7.62
C TRP A 25 -3.97 13.78 9.10
N ILE A 26 -2.79 13.90 9.72
CA ILE A 26 -2.67 14.42 11.09
C ILE A 26 -3.22 15.84 11.17
N VAL A 27 -2.82 16.72 10.25
CA VAL A 27 -3.29 18.13 10.24
C VAL A 27 -4.81 18.17 10.07
N LEU A 28 -5.36 17.42 9.10
CA LEU A 28 -6.80 17.35 8.87
C LEU A 28 -7.57 16.80 10.08
N THR A 29 -7.03 15.77 10.73
CA THR A 29 -7.62 15.18 11.94
C THR A 29 -7.59 16.17 13.11
N LEU A 30 -6.52 16.95 13.28
CA LEU A 30 -6.43 17.97 14.31
C LEU A 30 -7.43 19.11 14.09
N ILE A 31 -7.64 19.53 12.84
CA ILE A 31 -8.68 20.52 12.50
C ILE A 31 -10.07 19.98 12.85
N GLY A 32 -10.36 18.73 12.46
CA GLY A 32 -11.64 18.07 12.77
C GLY A 32 -11.87 17.88 14.28
N LEU A 33 -10.83 17.50 15.01
CA LEU A 33 -10.85 17.37 16.47
C LEU A 33 -11.08 18.72 17.14
N GLY A 34 -10.37 19.77 16.72
CA GLY A 34 -10.55 21.14 17.22
C GLY A 34 -11.97 21.66 17.01
N TYR A 35 -12.51 21.50 15.81
CA TYR A 35 -13.89 21.88 15.50
C TYR A 35 -14.91 21.11 16.35
N THR A 36 -14.77 19.78 16.44
CA THR A 36 -15.70 18.92 17.16
C THR A 36 -15.64 19.16 18.67
N SER A 37 -14.44 19.31 19.24
CA SER A 37 -14.25 19.63 20.65
C SER A 37 -14.82 21.00 21.02
N TYR A 38 -14.63 22.01 20.18
CA TYR A 38 -15.26 23.32 20.36
C TYR A 38 -16.79 23.21 20.32
N SER A 39 -17.34 22.44 19.38
CA SER A 39 -18.79 22.21 19.28
C SER A 39 -19.34 21.55 20.55
N VAL A 40 -18.69 20.50 21.06
CA VAL A 40 -19.08 19.83 22.32
C VAL A 40 -18.99 20.80 23.50
N TYR A 41 -17.92 21.57 23.60
CA TYR A 41 -17.75 22.58 24.64
C TYR A 41 -18.88 23.61 24.60
N ALA A 42 -19.17 24.18 23.42
CA ALA A 42 -20.21 25.18 23.25
C ALA A 42 -21.60 24.64 23.64
N THR A 43 -21.97 23.42 23.22
CA THR A 43 -23.28 22.85 23.58
C THR A 43 -23.35 22.45 25.06
N SER A 44 -22.23 22.04 25.66
CA SER A 44 -22.16 21.64 27.07
C SER A 44 -22.50 22.80 28.03
N LEU A 45 -22.22 24.05 27.64
CA LEU A 45 -22.62 25.24 28.41
C LEU A 45 -24.13 25.37 28.56
N PHE A 46 -24.90 24.77 27.66
CA PHE A 46 -26.37 24.74 27.69
C PHE A 46 -26.92 23.41 28.24
N GLY A 47 -26.06 22.55 28.82
CA GLY A 47 -26.46 21.26 29.38
C GLY A 47 -26.81 20.19 28.33
N ALA A 48 -26.48 20.41 27.06
CA ALA A 48 -26.75 19.47 25.97
C ALA A 48 -25.46 18.98 25.33
N VAL A 49 -25.27 17.67 25.25
CA VAL A 49 -24.16 17.08 24.46
C VAL A 49 -24.74 16.09 23.49
N SER A 50 -24.55 16.34 22.19
CA SER A 50 -25.00 15.42 21.15
C SER A 50 -24.17 14.13 21.19
N PRO A 51 -24.80 12.94 21.28
CA PRO A 51 -24.09 11.66 21.21
C PRO A 51 -23.22 11.53 19.94
N THR A 52 -23.67 12.11 18.83
CA THR A 52 -22.94 12.12 17.56
C THR A 52 -21.60 12.83 17.68
N ASN A 53 -21.55 13.96 18.38
CA ASN A 53 -20.30 14.71 18.56
C ASN A 53 -19.29 13.93 19.40
N ILE A 54 -19.76 13.20 20.42
CA ILE A 54 -18.91 12.31 21.23
C ILE A 54 -18.33 11.19 20.36
N VAL A 55 -19.16 10.53 19.54
CA VAL A 55 -18.71 9.46 18.64
C VAL A 55 -17.67 9.98 17.65
N LEU A 56 -17.90 11.13 17.01
CA LEU A 56 -16.93 11.74 16.09
C LEU A 56 -15.62 12.10 16.79
N LEU A 57 -15.68 12.62 18.02
CA LEU A 57 -14.49 12.94 18.81
C LEU A 57 -13.65 11.67 19.09
N ILE A 58 -14.29 10.56 19.46
CA ILE A 58 -13.60 9.27 19.64
C ILE A 58 -12.96 8.82 18.32
N VAL A 59 -13.69 8.90 17.21
CA VAL A 59 -13.17 8.52 15.88
C VAL A 59 -11.96 9.37 15.49
N TYR A 60 -11.98 10.68 15.73
CA TYR A 60 -10.83 11.55 15.46
C TYR A 60 -9.61 11.21 16.33
N ILE A 61 -9.80 10.88 17.61
CA ILE A 61 -8.71 10.46 18.49
C ILE A 61 -8.09 9.15 17.99
N VAL A 62 -8.92 8.16 17.63
CA VAL A 62 -8.45 6.88 17.08
C VAL A 62 -7.68 7.12 15.78
N ASN A 63 -8.22 7.92 14.85
CA ASN A 63 -7.54 8.28 13.61
C ASN A 63 -6.18 8.95 13.87
N LEU A 64 -6.10 9.88 14.81
CA LEU A 64 -4.85 10.56 15.16
C LEU A 64 -3.78 9.55 15.62
N ILE A 65 -4.14 8.64 16.52
CA ILE A 65 -3.24 7.57 16.99
C ILE A 65 -2.83 6.69 15.82
N THR A 66 -3.77 6.28 14.97
CA THR A 66 -3.52 5.47 13.78
C THR A 66 -2.56 6.16 12.81
N HIS A 67 -2.70 7.45 12.54
CA HIS A 67 -1.74 8.18 11.68
C HIS A 67 -0.34 8.32 12.30
N ILE A 68 -0.23 8.44 13.62
CA ILE A 68 1.08 8.38 14.31
C ILE A 68 1.70 6.99 14.13
N LEU A 69 0.91 5.91 14.28
CA LEU A 69 1.38 4.55 14.04
C LEU A 69 1.82 4.32 12.59
N LEU A 70 1.20 4.99 11.61
CA LEU A 70 1.67 4.96 10.21
C LEU A 70 3.08 5.53 10.08
N ILE A 71 3.35 6.69 10.68
CA ILE A 71 4.69 7.31 10.63
C ILE A 71 5.73 6.36 11.22
N ILE A 72 5.43 5.77 12.39
CA ILE A 72 6.32 4.78 13.03
C ILE A 72 6.51 3.57 12.12
N GLY A 73 5.43 3.04 11.55
CA GLY A 73 5.45 1.88 10.65
C GLY A 73 6.28 2.11 9.38
N VAL A 74 6.20 3.31 8.80
CA VAL A 74 6.99 3.70 7.61
C VAL A 74 8.46 3.93 7.96
N VAL A 75 8.77 4.54 9.12
CA VAL A 75 10.15 4.77 9.55
C VAL A 75 10.85 3.47 9.91
N GLN A 76 10.16 2.56 10.60
CA GLN A 76 10.70 1.26 11.02
C GLN A 76 10.57 0.17 9.95
N GLU A 77 9.98 0.48 8.79
CA GLU A 77 9.74 -0.47 7.70
C GLU A 77 8.97 -1.72 8.17
N ALA A 78 8.10 -1.53 9.17
CA ALA A 78 7.34 -2.58 9.83
C ALA A 78 6.06 -2.90 9.04
N ARG A 79 6.17 -3.89 8.15
CA ARG A 79 5.06 -4.43 7.33
C ARG A 79 3.71 -4.59 8.06
N PRO A 80 3.62 -5.21 9.25
CA PRO A 80 2.34 -5.40 9.92
C PRO A 80 1.69 -4.07 10.34
N LEU A 81 2.48 -3.07 10.79
CA LEU A 81 1.93 -1.77 11.20
C LEU A 81 1.30 -1.03 10.00
N VAL A 82 1.97 -1.08 8.85
CA VAL A 82 1.48 -0.44 7.61
C VAL A 82 0.19 -1.09 7.13
N LEU A 83 0.08 -2.42 7.18
CA LEU A 83 -1.15 -3.13 6.81
C LEU A 83 -2.29 -2.86 7.79
N THR A 84 -2.01 -2.93 9.10
CA THR A 84 -3.00 -2.61 10.15
C THR A 84 -3.54 -1.20 9.98
N TRP A 85 -2.69 -0.23 9.64
CA TRP A 85 -3.12 1.15 9.38
C TRP A 85 -4.17 1.25 8.27
N VAL A 86 -3.95 0.57 7.12
CA VAL A 86 -4.89 0.60 5.99
C VAL A 86 -6.24 0.03 6.42
N ILE A 87 -6.24 -1.11 7.12
CA ILE A 87 -7.47 -1.77 7.59
C ILE A 87 -8.24 -0.85 8.54
N VAL A 88 -7.57 -0.30 9.56
CA VAL A 88 -8.20 0.60 10.54
C VAL A 88 -8.76 1.85 9.87
N THR A 89 -8.01 2.45 8.94
CA THR A 89 -8.44 3.67 8.22
C THR A 89 -9.69 3.43 7.38
N ILE A 90 -9.80 2.27 6.72
CA ILE A 90 -11.00 1.89 5.97
C ILE A 90 -12.20 1.73 6.92
N ILE A 91 -12.03 1.03 8.04
CA ILE A 91 -13.09 0.85 9.04
C ILE A 91 -13.54 2.19 9.62
N CYS A 92 -12.61 3.05 10.02
CA CYS A 92 -12.91 4.38 10.56
C CYS A 92 -13.61 5.28 9.53
N THR A 93 -13.23 5.20 8.26
CA THR A 93 -13.89 5.95 7.17
C THR A 93 -15.32 5.46 6.96
N ALA A 94 -15.55 4.14 7.00
CA ALA A 94 -16.89 3.57 6.89
C ALA A 94 -17.79 3.97 8.07
N VAL A 95 -17.28 3.90 9.31
CA VAL A 95 -18.00 4.36 10.50
C VAL A 95 -18.33 5.85 10.40
N SER A 96 -17.37 6.67 9.96
CA SER A 96 -17.59 8.10 9.75
C SER A 96 -18.69 8.36 8.73
N LEU A 97 -18.68 7.65 7.59
CA LEU A 97 -19.72 7.76 6.58
C LEU A 97 -21.11 7.43 7.14
N ILE A 98 -21.24 6.35 7.91
CA ILE A 98 -22.51 5.97 8.54
C ILE A 98 -23.04 7.09 9.44
N VAL A 99 -22.16 7.68 10.26
CA VAL A 99 -22.51 8.81 11.13
C VAL A 99 -22.94 10.03 10.30
N TYR A 100 -22.24 10.36 9.22
CA TYR A 100 -22.59 11.47 8.32
C TYR A 100 -23.95 11.27 7.63
N ILE A 101 -24.25 10.05 7.19
CA ILE A 101 -25.56 9.68 6.61
C ILE A 101 -26.65 9.90 7.67
N TYR A 102 -26.45 9.35 8.87
CA TYR A 102 -27.41 9.49 9.96
C TYR A 102 -27.70 10.97 10.30
N VAL A 103 -26.65 11.78 10.47
CA VAL A 103 -26.79 13.22 10.76
C VAL A 103 -27.50 13.95 9.63
N THR A 104 -27.19 13.61 8.37
CA THR A 104 -27.85 14.19 7.20
C THR A 104 -29.34 13.89 7.22
N VAL A 105 -29.74 12.64 7.43
CA VAL A 105 -31.15 12.23 7.50
C VAL A 105 -31.88 12.95 8.64
N ALA A 106 -31.27 12.99 9.83
CA ALA A 106 -31.84 13.71 10.98
C ALA A 106 -32.01 15.22 10.70
N SER A 107 -31.04 15.83 10.04
CA SER A 107 -31.08 17.25 9.66
C SER A 107 -32.18 17.52 8.62
N LEU A 108 -32.32 16.66 7.61
CA LEU A 108 -33.37 16.79 6.60
C LEU A 108 -34.78 16.62 7.21
N ALA A 109 -34.94 15.71 8.18
CA ALA A 109 -36.20 15.56 8.89
C ALA A 109 -36.58 16.83 9.68
N LEU A 110 -35.62 17.45 10.36
CA LEU A 110 -35.83 18.73 11.07
C LEU A 110 -36.15 19.88 10.10
N ILE A 111 -35.44 19.95 8.97
CA ILE A 111 -35.70 20.97 7.94
C ILE A 111 -37.13 20.82 7.40
N ALA A 112 -37.59 19.58 7.17
CA ALA A 112 -38.95 19.32 6.71
C ALA A 112 -40.00 19.80 7.72
N THR A 113 -39.79 19.57 9.03
CA THR A 113 -40.72 20.07 10.06
C THR A 113 -40.75 21.59 10.13
N ILE A 114 -39.59 22.25 10.02
CA ILE A 114 -39.51 23.72 10.03
C ILE A 114 -40.20 24.29 8.80
N SER A 115 -40.02 23.69 7.61
CA SER A 115 -40.61 24.19 6.37
C SER A 115 -42.16 24.22 6.35
N ALA A 116 -42.81 23.52 7.28
CA ALA A 116 -44.26 23.45 7.36
C ALA A 116 -44.91 24.64 8.10
N GLU A 117 -44.13 25.46 8.84
CA GLU A 117 -44.71 26.41 9.81
C GLU A 117 -44.85 27.87 9.32
N SER A 118 -44.16 28.35 8.26
CA SER A 118 -44.28 29.75 7.78
C SER A 118 -43.51 30.05 6.46
N GLU A 119 -43.89 31.16 5.78
CA GLU A 119 -43.20 31.66 4.58
C GLU A 119 -41.80 32.26 4.83
N ILE A 120 -41.51 32.73 6.04
CA ILE A 120 -40.18 33.32 6.41
C ILE A 120 -39.09 32.22 6.49
N GLN A 121 -39.46 30.94 6.46
CA GLN A 121 -38.53 29.81 6.58
C GLN A 121 -37.87 29.39 5.26
N ALA A 122 -38.31 29.87 4.09
CA ALA A 122 -37.73 29.46 2.81
C ALA A 122 -36.22 29.78 2.72
N ALA A 123 -35.81 30.94 3.22
CA ALA A 123 -34.39 31.33 3.25
C ALA A 123 -33.55 30.46 4.19
N ILE A 124 -34.09 30.15 5.38
CA ILE A 124 -33.42 29.30 6.38
C ILE A 124 -33.27 27.88 5.84
N VAL A 125 -34.34 27.31 5.30
CA VAL A 125 -34.35 25.98 4.66
C VAL A 125 -33.34 25.92 3.52
N GLY A 126 -33.34 26.93 2.64
CA GLY A 126 -32.37 27.02 1.54
C GLY A 126 -30.93 27.05 2.02
N ALA A 127 -30.63 27.85 3.05
CA ALA A 127 -29.30 27.91 3.65
C ALA A 127 -28.88 26.57 4.29
N SER A 128 -29.80 25.89 5.00
CA SER A 128 -29.52 24.58 5.61
C SER A 128 -29.23 23.51 4.57
N VAL A 129 -30.04 23.43 3.50
CA VAL A 129 -29.83 22.48 2.39
C VAL A 129 -28.51 22.75 1.68
N ALA A 130 -28.18 24.01 1.40
CA ALA A 130 -26.89 24.38 0.83
C ALA A 130 -25.72 23.99 1.73
N GLY A 131 -25.85 24.20 3.05
CA GLY A 131 -24.86 23.79 4.04
C GLY A 131 -24.62 22.27 4.05
N ILE A 132 -25.69 21.48 3.98
CA ILE A 132 -25.59 20.01 3.86
C ILE A 132 -24.84 19.62 2.57
N ALA A 133 -25.17 20.23 1.43
CA ALA A 133 -24.51 19.94 0.16
C ALA A 133 -22.99 20.25 0.22
N ILE A 134 -22.60 21.39 0.80
CA ILE A 134 -21.20 21.76 0.99
C ILE A 134 -20.48 20.74 1.89
N ALA A 135 -21.12 20.31 2.98
CA ALA A 135 -20.55 19.30 3.88
C ALA A 135 -20.27 17.97 3.15
N TRP A 136 -21.18 17.53 2.27
CA TRP A 136 -20.99 16.31 1.47
C TRP A 136 -19.89 16.46 0.41
N ILE A 137 -19.74 17.63 -0.20
CA ILE A 137 -18.65 17.91 -1.13
C ILE A 137 -17.30 17.81 -0.40
N ILE A 138 -17.19 18.47 0.76
CA ILE A 138 -15.98 18.41 1.59
C ILE A 138 -15.68 16.96 2.00
N TRP A 139 -16.68 16.23 2.47
CA TRP A 139 -16.53 14.82 2.84
C TRP A 139 -16.09 13.95 1.64
N GLY A 140 -16.65 14.17 0.46
CA GLY A 140 -16.27 13.47 -0.77
C GLY A 140 -14.81 13.71 -1.16
N VAL A 141 -14.32 14.96 -1.01
CA VAL A 141 -12.90 15.28 -1.22
C VAL A 141 -12.03 14.51 -0.23
N PHE A 142 -12.39 14.48 1.06
CA PHE A 142 -11.68 13.69 2.06
C PHE A 142 -11.68 12.20 1.72
N PHE A 143 -12.81 11.65 1.30
CA PHE A 143 -12.90 10.24 0.90
C PHE A 143 -11.96 9.92 -0.26
N ILE A 144 -11.90 10.77 -1.29
CA ILE A 144 -10.96 10.60 -2.42
C ILE A 144 -9.52 10.66 -1.94
N LEU A 145 -9.18 11.61 -1.07
CA LEU A 145 -7.85 11.71 -0.46
C LEU A 145 -7.52 10.46 0.38
N THR A 146 -8.51 9.85 1.05
CA THR A 146 -8.30 8.64 1.85
C THR A 146 -7.97 7.47 0.94
N VAL A 147 -8.74 7.29 -0.13
CA VAL A 147 -8.49 6.25 -1.14
C VAL A 147 -7.10 6.44 -1.75
N TYR A 148 -6.74 7.67 -2.12
CA TYR A 148 -5.40 7.98 -2.63
C TYR A 148 -4.31 7.63 -1.61
N GLY A 149 -4.48 8.03 -0.36
CA GLY A 149 -3.55 7.71 0.73
C GLY A 149 -3.39 6.21 0.94
N CYS A 150 -4.49 5.45 0.94
CA CYS A 150 -4.47 3.99 1.02
C CYS A 150 -3.71 3.36 -0.15
N LEU A 151 -3.88 3.86 -1.37
CA LEU A 151 -3.14 3.36 -2.54
C LEU A 151 -1.63 3.64 -2.43
N VAL A 152 -1.23 4.83 -1.98
CA VAL A 152 0.18 5.18 -1.76
C VAL A 152 0.81 4.28 -0.70
N VAL A 153 0.13 4.08 0.43
CA VAL A 153 0.62 3.24 1.53
C VAL A 153 0.64 1.77 1.14
N PHE A 154 -0.34 1.30 0.36
CA PHE A 154 -0.36 -0.07 -0.16
C PHE A 154 0.77 -0.33 -1.17
N SER A 155 1.07 0.66 -2.02
CA SER A 155 2.24 0.60 -2.91
C SER A 155 3.55 0.51 -2.12
N HIS A 156 3.69 1.28 -1.04
CA HIS A 156 4.84 1.17 -0.12
C HIS A 156 4.94 -0.24 0.49
N TYR A 157 3.81 -0.78 0.96
CA TYR A 157 3.73 -2.12 1.53
C TYR A 157 4.17 -3.21 0.54
N GLN A 158 3.77 -3.10 -0.74
CA GLN A 158 4.20 -4.03 -1.79
C GLN A 158 5.73 -4.00 -1.98
N ASN A 159 6.33 -2.81 -2.00
CA ASN A 159 7.79 -2.68 -2.11
C ASN A 159 8.52 -3.38 -0.95
N LEU A 160 8.03 -3.23 0.29
CA LEU A 160 8.60 -3.92 1.46
C LEU A 160 8.44 -5.45 1.36
N ARG A 161 7.34 -5.92 0.79
CA ARG A 161 7.10 -7.36 0.59
C ARG A 161 8.05 -7.94 -0.47
N ASP A 162 8.20 -7.27 -1.60
CA ASP A 162 9.06 -7.70 -2.70
C ASP A 162 10.53 -7.69 -2.28
N ALA A 163 10.97 -6.68 -1.52
CA ALA A 163 12.32 -6.62 -0.96
C ALA A 163 12.64 -7.84 -0.06
N ALA A 164 11.69 -8.25 0.78
CA ALA A 164 11.86 -9.41 1.63
C ALA A 164 11.91 -10.74 0.85
N MET A 165 11.17 -10.84 -0.27
CA MET A 165 11.21 -12.03 -1.14
C MET A 165 12.51 -12.12 -1.95
N GLY A 166 13.02 -10.97 -2.43
CA GLY A 166 14.27 -10.90 -3.19
C GLY A 166 15.50 -11.34 -2.38
N GLN A 167 15.54 -11.00 -1.09
CA GLN A 167 16.59 -11.49 -0.19
C GLN A 167 16.51 -13.01 0.02
N GLY A 168 15.30 -13.57 0.17
CA GLY A 168 15.10 -15.01 0.33
C GLY A 168 15.58 -15.82 -0.89
N GLN A 169 15.37 -15.31 -2.10
CA GLN A 169 15.87 -15.96 -3.31
C GLN A 169 17.38 -15.81 -3.50
N GLN A 170 17.96 -14.63 -3.23
CA GLN A 170 19.42 -14.46 -3.30
C GLN A 170 20.15 -15.32 -2.26
N GLN A 171 19.60 -15.46 -1.05
CA GLN A 171 20.19 -16.32 -0.02
C GLN A 171 20.14 -17.81 -0.41
N MET A 172 19.07 -18.23 -1.09
CA MET A 172 18.94 -19.61 -1.61
C MET A 172 19.90 -19.88 -2.78
N VAL A 173 20.19 -18.88 -3.62
CA VAL A 173 21.18 -19.00 -4.73
C VAL A 173 22.62 -18.98 -4.20
N VAL A 174 22.92 -18.23 -3.12
CA VAL A 174 24.26 -18.19 -2.51
C VAL A 174 24.59 -19.48 -1.75
N ILE A 175 23.60 -20.22 -1.23
CA ILE A 175 23.82 -21.55 -0.63
C ILE A 175 24.08 -22.63 -1.69
N GLY A 176 23.69 -22.40 -2.96
CA GLY A 176 23.89 -23.36 -4.07
C GLY A 176 25.22 -23.26 -4.81
N ASN A 177 25.99 -22.19 -4.63
CA ASN A 177 27.25 -21.95 -5.35
C ASN A 177 28.39 -21.61 -4.38
N GLN A 178 28.87 -22.60 -3.61
CA GLN A 178 30.27 -22.58 -3.19
C GLN A 178 31.14 -22.81 -4.43
N PRO A 179 32.02 -21.88 -4.83
CA PRO A 179 32.97 -22.11 -5.90
C PRO A 179 34.04 -23.08 -5.38
N GLY A 180 33.97 -24.34 -5.81
CA GLY A 180 35.06 -25.28 -5.66
C GLY A 180 36.26 -24.82 -6.49
N MET A 181 37.17 -24.07 -5.88
CA MET A 181 38.56 -23.96 -6.33
C MET A 181 39.48 -24.50 -5.24
N ALA A 182 39.94 -25.74 -5.41
CA ALA A 182 41.36 -26.10 -5.34
C ALA A 182 41.53 -27.64 -5.39
N GLY A 183 42.29 -28.10 -6.38
CA GLY A 183 43.32 -29.12 -6.17
C GLY A 183 42.89 -30.57 -6.14
N ASN A 184 43.21 -31.27 -7.23
CA ASN A 184 43.73 -32.64 -7.31
C ASN A 184 43.36 -33.67 -6.23
N GLN A 185 42.63 -34.67 -6.72
CA GLN A 185 42.67 -36.10 -6.37
C GLN A 185 42.91 -36.49 -4.89
N SER A 186 41.87 -36.98 -4.24
CA SER A 186 41.98 -38.08 -3.28
C SER A 186 40.69 -38.88 -3.25
N TYR A 187 40.83 -40.17 -3.52
CA TYR A 187 39.81 -41.22 -3.42
C TYR A 187 39.33 -41.31 -1.96
N MET A 188 38.04 -41.09 -1.69
CA MET A 188 37.44 -41.47 -0.41
C MET A 188 36.02 -42.01 -0.60
N VAL A 189 35.90 -43.31 -0.36
CA VAL A 189 34.67 -44.04 -0.03
C VAL A 189 34.18 -43.55 1.33
N GLY A 190 32.90 -43.20 1.47
CA GLY A 190 32.33 -42.84 2.77
C GLY A 190 30.90 -42.30 2.76
N ASN A 191 29.94 -43.23 2.89
CA ASN A 191 28.61 -43.15 3.50
C ASN A 191 27.78 -41.85 3.41
N GLN A 192 26.69 -41.93 2.65
CA GLN A 192 25.54 -41.01 2.72
C GLN A 192 24.88 -41.06 4.11
N PRO A 193 24.62 -39.91 4.77
CA PRO A 193 23.61 -39.82 5.81
C PRO A 193 22.23 -39.64 5.15
N GLY A 194 21.34 -40.60 5.38
CA GLY A 194 19.96 -40.52 4.93
C GLY A 194 19.18 -39.42 5.65
N MET A 195 18.43 -38.61 4.90
CA MET A 195 17.27 -37.88 5.42
C MET A 195 16.01 -38.62 4.99
N ALA A 196 15.34 -39.21 5.97
CA ALA A 196 13.98 -39.72 5.88
C ALA A 196 12.99 -38.54 5.92
N GLY A 197 11.98 -38.54 5.04
CA GLY A 197 10.95 -37.50 5.04
C GLY A 197 9.97 -37.55 3.85
N ASN A 198 9.24 -38.66 3.74
CA ASN A 198 7.95 -38.86 3.06
C ASN A 198 7.55 -37.93 1.90
N GLN A 199 7.75 -38.39 0.66
CA GLN A 199 6.94 -37.99 -0.49
C GLN A 199 6.00 -39.16 -0.91
N PRO A 200 4.74 -38.90 -1.28
CA PRO A 200 3.87 -39.94 -1.83
C PRO A 200 4.38 -40.42 -3.19
N TYR A 201 4.55 -41.73 -3.28
CA TYR A 201 4.95 -42.50 -4.45
C TYR A 201 3.90 -42.37 -5.58
N MET A 202 4.26 -41.84 -6.74
CA MET A 202 3.59 -42.17 -8.00
C MET A 202 4.34 -43.32 -8.65
N VAL A 203 3.74 -44.52 -8.60
CA VAL A 203 4.22 -45.73 -9.29
C VAL A 203 3.94 -45.57 -10.78
N GLY A 204 4.96 -45.19 -11.54
CA GLY A 204 5.00 -45.39 -12.98
C GLY A 204 5.92 -46.56 -13.30
N ASN A 205 5.35 -47.72 -13.65
CA ASN A 205 6.11 -48.87 -14.14
C ASN A 205 6.74 -48.52 -15.50
N GLN A 206 8.07 -48.38 -15.56
CA GLN A 206 8.81 -48.46 -16.82
C GLN A 206 9.30 -49.90 -17.02
N PRO A 207 9.09 -50.50 -18.21
CA PRO A 207 9.69 -51.79 -18.53
C PRO A 207 11.19 -51.62 -18.81
N THR A 208 11.96 -52.52 -18.21
CA THR A 208 13.39 -52.73 -18.42
C THR A 208 13.64 -53.15 -19.88
N MET A 209 14.38 -52.33 -20.63
CA MET A 209 15.08 -52.81 -21.83
C MET A 209 16.56 -52.88 -21.50
N ALA A 210 17.01 -54.09 -21.26
CA ALA A 210 18.41 -54.45 -21.41
C ALA A 210 18.70 -54.49 -22.90
N ASP A 211 19.68 -53.69 -23.36
CA ASP A 211 20.45 -54.10 -24.52
C ASP A 211 21.84 -53.46 -24.53
N ASN A 212 22.75 -54.28 -25.07
CA ASN A 212 24.19 -54.23 -25.01
C ASN A 212 24.82 -52.93 -25.51
N GLN A 213 25.98 -52.57 -24.92
CA GLN A 213 26.93 -51.64 -25.52
C GLN A 213 27.36 -52.15 -26.92
N PRO A 214 27.76 -51.22 -27.80
CA PRO A 214 29.20 -51.16 -28.05
C PRO A 214 29.78 -49.73 -28.16
N TYR A 215 31.07 -49.69 -27.85
CA TYR A 215 32.08 -48.70 -28.20
C TYR A 215 31.78 -47.81 -29.42
N GLY A 216 31.98 -46.49 -29.28
CA GLY A 216 32.10 -45.60 -30.43
C GLY A 216 32.06 -44.11 -30.10
N SER A 217 33.25 -43.47 -30.17
CA SER A 217 33.50 -42.08 -30.61
C SER A 217 32.73 -40.90 -29.97
N GLN A 218 33.49 -40.05 -29.26
CA GLN A 218 33.10 -38.70 -28.84
C GLN A 218 32.66 -37.82 -30.02
N PRO A 219 31.62 -37.00 -29.87
CA PRO A 219 31.47 -35.76 -30.62
C PRO A 219 32.04 -34.58 -29.82
N VAL A 220 33.05 -33.92 -30.40
CA VAL A 220 33.48 -32.58 -30.02
C VAL A 220 32.35 -31.62 -30.41
N MET A 221 31.67 -31.03 -29.43
CA MET A 221 30.77 -29.92 -29.70
C MET A 221 31.56 -28.62 -29.81
N GLU A 222 31.76 -28.20 -31.05
CA GLU A 222 32.36 -26.93 -31.45
C GLU A 222 31.47 -25.76 -31.01
N ASN A 223 31.98 -24.97 -30.08
CA ASN A 223 31.29 -23.87 -29.43
C ASN A 223 31.35 -22.63 -30.33
N LYS A 224 30.32 -22.38 -31.15
CA LYS A 224 30.19 -21.12 -31.90
C LYS A 224 29.37 -20.11 -31.10
N GLN A 225 30.06 -19.17 -30.44
CA GLN A 225 29.46 -17.93 -29.94
C GLN A 225 29.08 -17.03 -31.12
N PRO A 226 27.87 -16.43 -31.15
CA PRO A 226 27.60 -15.29 -32.01
C PRO A 226 28.09 -14.00 -31.35
N ALA A 227 29.03 -13.32 -31.99
CA ALA A 227 29.38 -11.94 -31.69
C ALA A 227 28.25 -11.02 -32.19
N MET A 228 27.49 -10.39 -31.29
CA MET A 228 26.59 -9.31 -31.64
C MET A 228 27.36 -7.98 -31.61
N MET A 229 27.81 -7.55 -32.79
CA MET A 229 28.23 -6.17 -33.06
C MET A 229 26.97 -5.34 -33.33
N GLY A 230 26.63 -4.44 -32.41
CA GLY A 230 25.61 -3.40 -32.61
C GLY A 230 26.30 -2.02 -32.73
N PRO A 231 25.88 -1.15 -33.67
CA PRO A 231 26.52 0.15 -33.89
C PRO A 231 26.18 1.18 -32.79
N GLN A 232 27.21 1.96 -32.43
CA GLN A 232 27.14 3.16 -31.59
C GLN A 232 26.19 4.24 -32.17
N PRO A 233 25.29 4.83 -31.38
CA PRO A 233 24.59 6.06 -31.75
C PRO A 233 25.47 7.29 -31.55
N GLY A 234 25.61 8.09 -32.60
CA GLY A 234 26.36 9.34 -32.62
C GLY A 234 25.71 10.47 -31.82
N LEU A 235 26.56 11.28 -31.21
CA LEU A 235 26.24 12.53 -30.53
C LEU A 235 25.85 13.60 -31.56
N GLY A 236 24.57 13.93 -31.63
CA GLY A 236 24.08 15.15 -32.28
C GLY A 236 23.96 16.27 -31.27
N GLN A 237 24.93 17.19 -31.26
CA GLN A 237 24.77 18.50 -30.64
C GLN A 237 23.76 19.32 -31.44
N VAL A 238 22.71 19.81 -30.79
CA VAL A 238 21.89 20.90 -31.32
C VAL A 238 21.97 22.05 -30.31
N SER A 239 22.81 23.02 -30.66
CA SER A 239 22.84 24.37 -30.10
C SER A 239 21.65 25.13 -30.66
N HIS A 240 20.79 25.70 -29.81
CA HIS A 240 19.85 26.73 -30.23
C HIS A 240 20.05 28.01 -29.43
N ASP A 241 20.39 29.02 -30.21
CA ASP A 241 20.43 30.45 -29.96
C ASP A 241 19.27 31.00 -29.14
N VAL A 242 19.66 31.76 -28.10
CA VAL A 242 19.37 33.19 -27.91
C VAL A 242 18.30 33.81 -28.82
N LYS A 243 17.21 34.29 -28.20
CA LYS A 243 16.56 35.55 -28.59
C LYS A 243 16.23 36.36 -27.34
N LEU A 244 16.51 37.67 -27.46
CA LEU A 244 16.22 38.77 -26.52
C LEU A 244 14.77 38.75 -26.01
#